data_AF-A0A8H2ZKX6-F1
#
_entry.id   AF-A0A8H2ZKX6-F1
#
_cell.length_a   1.000
_cell.length_b   1.000
_cell.length_c   1.000
_cell.angle_alpha   90.00
_cell.angle_beta   90.00
_cell.angle_gamma   90.00
#
_symmetry.space_group_name_H-M   'P 1'
#
loop_
_entity.id
_entity.type
_entity.pdbx_description
1 polymer ?
#
loop_
_entity_poly.entity_id
_entity_poly.type
_entity_poly.pdbx_seq_one_letter_code
_entity_poly.pdbx_strand_id
1 'polypeptide(L)'
;MINQEIHVVSSPDLMPYLHRKYKAISLWQLEGRFTAQLAGLSESARDRLLENLLFDSDTSSLMIKGIKVIQVALSPLGGMKKMLQVAALATKDRLDDQATPARNNRTDLFEWVRHELTMVTTESLYGVRNPYRDPNVEAGFWSFAEGSMNLLLPDFLSNIIATKALRGRYTVEKGFRRYFSTGAYLSGSELTKERYELLVDKTDGSHKDLAKHETLNDIAVLSNTIPTAFWAIFHAFSDARLLEKIRTQVEEITTSEVSPQGTIRRINLEKLNQLPILSSMILETLRFRSTGTGPRLVMEDTFVGSDQYLLKKDSVVIIANRRLHFDKNVWGETADSFRPDRFCSRVPANGFRAFGGGVNKCPGQAFVTPLMVAFIAMLAMRFEIIPYGDEWADPGQDLSNMSAQIAPPKKKFMVDMIPREGMKDMAWSFDV
;
A
#
# COMPACT_ATOMS: atom_id res chain seq x y z
N MET A 1 4.07 -18.72 -22.24
CA MET A 1 2.87 -18.27 -21.50
C MET A 1 1.57 -18.28 -22.32
N ILE A 2 1.57 -18.50 -23.65
CA ILE A 2 0.36 -18.30 -24.49
C ILE A 2 -0.67 -19.46 -24.45
N ASN A 3 -0.36 -20.62 -23.84
CA ASN A 3 -1.25 -21.80 -23.80
C ASN A 3 -1.70 -22.23 -22.39
N GLN A 4 -1.72 -21.32 -21.39
CA GLN A 4 -2.24 -21.68 -20.07
C GLN A 4 -3.75 -21.49 -19.99
N GLU A 5 -4.45 -22.52 -19.50
CA GLU A 5 -5.87 -22.42 -19.15
C GLU A 5 -6.05 -21.41 -18.00
N ILE A 6 -7.04 -20.52 -18.13
CA ILE A 6 -7.34 -19.48 -17.13
C ILE A 6 -8.77 -19.65 -16.62
N HIS A 7 -8.92 -19.85 -15.32
CA HIS A 7 -10.20 -19.91 -14.63
C HIS A 7 -10.48 -18.59 -13.91
N VAL A 8 -11.61 -17.95 -14.19
CA VAL A 8 -12.01 -16.70 -13.51
C VAL A 8 -13.01 -17.00 -12.40
N VAL A 9 -12.68 -16.62 -11.17
CA VAL A 9 -13.54 -16.79 -10.01
C VAL A 9 -14.20 -15.47 -9.63
N SER A 10 -15.52 -15.42 -9.80
CA SER A 10 -16.36 -14.25 -9.52
C SER A 10 -17.42 -14.46 -8.45
N SER A 11 -17.47 -15.66 -7.82
CA SER A 11 -18.41 -15.96 -6.75
C SER A 11 -17.72 -15.95 -5.38
N PRO A 12 -18.30 -15.30 -4.36
CA PRO A 12 -17.78 -15.31 -2.99
C PRO A 12 -17.83 -16.71 -2.35
N ASP A 13 -18.72 -17.59 -2.81
CA ASP A 13 -18.93 -18.93 -2.23
C ASP A 13 -17.76 -19.89 -2.52
N LEU A 14 -16.99 -19.61 -3.57
CA LEU A 14 -15.80 -20.38 -3.90
C LEU A 14 -14.58 -20.01 -3.04
N MET A 15 -14.63 -18.86 -2.35
CA MET A 15 -13.47 -18.35 -1.61
C MET A 15 -12.98 -19.28 -0.49
N PRO A 16 -13.85 -19.88 0.35
CA PRO A 16 -13.39 -20.83 1.37
C PRO A 16 -12.63 -22.03 0.78
N TYR A 17 -13.03 -22.51 -0.41
CA TYR A 17 -12.36 -23.62 -1.09
C TYR A 17 -10.97 -23.22 -1.55
N LEU A 18 -10.84 -22.05 -2.19
CA LEU A 18 -9.53 -21.53 -2.63
C LEU A 18 -8.59 -21.30 -1.44
N HIS A 19 -9.10 -20.75 -0.32
CA HIS A 19 -8.29 -20.48 0.86
C HIS A 19 -7.85 -21.74 1.59
N ARG A 20 -8.68 -22.80 1.63
CA ARG A 20 -8.30 -24.09 2.22
C ARG A 20 -7.24 -24.80 1.38
N LYS A 21 -7.33 -24.69 0.06
CA LYS A 21 -6.41 -25.31 -0.89
C LYS A 21 -5.25 -24.39 -1.30
N TYR A 22 -4.84 -23.46 -0.44
CA TYR A 22 -3.84 -22.43 -0.77
C TYR A 22 -2.48 -22.97 -1.22
N LYS A 23 -2.10 -24.20 -0.81
CA LYS A 23 -0.88 -24.83 -1.30
C LYS A 23 -1.07 -25.31 -2.75
N ALA A 24 -2.19 -25.95 -3.06
CA ALA A 24 -2.50 -26.49 -4.39
C ALA A 24 -2.87 -25.38 -5.39
N ILE A 25 -3.42 -24.27 -4.88
CA ILE A 25 -3.84 -23.08 -5.64
C ILE A 25 -3.05 -21.90 -5.07
N SER A 26 -1.77 -21.81 -5.45
CA SER A 26 -0.77 -21.02 -4.75
C SER A 26 -0.54 -19.65 -5.38
N LEU A 27 -0.51 -18.61 -4.53
CA LEU A 27 0.05 -17.30 -4.91
C LEU A 27 1.57 -17.29 -4.80
N TRP A 28 2.10 -18.04 -3.84
CA TRP A 28 3.49 -17.95 -3.40
C TRP A 28 4.48 -18.24 -4.52
N GLN A 29 4.19 -19.23 -5.36
CA GLN A 29 5.02 -19.55 -6.51
C GLN A 29 5.09 -18.41 -7.54
N LEU A 30 3.97 -17.73 -7.76
CA LEU A 30 3.91 -16.57 -8.66
C LEU A 30 4.67 -15.40 -8.07
N GLU A 31 4.42 -15.11 -6.80
CA GLU A 31 5.07 -14.04 -6.04
C GLU A 31 6.59 -14.21 -5.97
N GLY A 32 7.09 -15.42 -5.71
CA GLY A 32 8.54 -15.71 -5.68
C GLY A 32 9.19 -15.50 -7.04
N ARG A 33 8.56 -15.97 -8.13
CA ARG A 33 9.07 -15.80 -9.50
C ARG A 33 9.09 -14.33 -9.92
N PHE A 34 7.98 -13.62 -9.68
CA PHE A 34 7.90 -12.18 -9.95
C PHE A 34 8.89 -11.41 -9.08
N THR A 35 9.11 -11.84 -7.83
CA THR A 35 10.12 -11.22 -6.96
C THR A 35 11.51 -11.31 -7.56
N ALA A 36 11.93 -12.52 -7.95
CA ALA A 36 13.24 -12.71 -8.56
C ALA A 36 13.42 -11.91 -9.86
N GLN A 37 12.42 -11.93 -10.75
CA GLN A 37 12.49 -11.30 -12.06
C GLN A 37 12.42 -9.75 -11.97
N LEU A 38 11.44 -9.22 -11.24
CA LEU A 38 11.21 -7.77 -11.14
C LEU A 38 12.30 -7.08 -10.32
N ALA A 39 12.80 -7.70 -9.24
CA ALA A 39 13.94 -7.18 -8.51
C ALA A 39 15.25 -7.34 -9.31
N GLY A 40 15.29 -8.31 -10.25
CA GLY A 40 16.49 -8.64 -11.02
C GLY A 40 17.56 -9.31 -10.16
N LEU A 41 17.15 -10.25 -9.29
CA LEU A 41 18.05 -10.97 -8.38
C LEU A 41 19.08 -11.79 -9.16
N SER A 42 20.26 -12.02 -8.55
CA SER A 42 21.20 -13.01 -9.04
C SER A 42 20.59 -14.42 -9.06
N GLU A 43 21.20 -15.33 -9.81
CA GLU A 43 20.77 -16.73 -9.86
C GLU A 43 20.81 -17.39 -8.48
N SER A 44 21.88 -17.19 -7.69
CA SER A 44 21.97 -17.74 -6.33
C SER A 44 20.89 -17.18 -5.40
N ALA A 45 20.62 -15.87 -5.47
CA ALA A 45 19.57 -15.25 -4.66
C ALA A 45 18.15 -15.69 -5.08
N ARG A 46 17.90 -15.84 -6.39
CA ARG A 46 16.67 -16.42 -6.93
C ARG A 46 16.46 -17.84 -6.43
N ASP A 47 17.48 -18.68 -6.53
CA ASP A 47 17.36 -20.09 -6.18
C ASP A 47 17.11 -20.25 -4.68
N ARG A 48 17.79 -19.46 -3.83
CA ARG A 48 17.52 -19.37 -2.38
C ARG A 48 16.09 -18.89 -2.06
N LEU A 49 15.56 -17.95 -2.84
CA LEU A 49 14.19 -17.44 -2.64
C LEU A 49 13.12 -18.48 -3.00
N LEU A 50 13.34 -19.24 -4.09
CA LEU A 50 12.41 -20.23 -4.62
C LEU A 50 12.55 -21.61 -3.95
N GLU A 51 13.63 -21.83 -3.22
CA GLU A 51 13.87 -23.06 -2.46
C GLU A 51 12.68 -23.35 -1.53
N ASN A 52 12.22 -24.62 -1.53
CA ASN A 52 11.16 -25.11 -0.65
C ASN A 52 9.81 -24.39 -0.81
N LEU A 53 9.59 -23.70 -1.92
CA LEU A 53 8.32 -23.01 -2.21
C LEU A 53 7.25 -23.93 -2.82
N LEU A 54 7.65 -25.15 -3.21
CA LEU A 54 6.76 -26.17 -3.76
C LEU A 54 5.88 -26.79 -2.66
N PHE A 55 4.73 -27.32 -3.09
CA PHE A 55 3.66 -27.86 -2.26
C PHE A 55 4.13 -28.90 -1.23
N ASP A 56 5.10 -29.73 -1.61
CA ASP A 56 5.56 -30.92 -0.87
C ASP A 56 6.73 -30.68 0.10
N SER A 57 7.25 -29.45 0.24
CA SER A 57 8.40 -29.25 1.13
C SER A 57 8.02 -29.25 2.62
N ASP A 58 8.72 -30.08 3.40
CA ASP A 58 8.65 -30.10 4.86
C ASP A 58 9.40 -28.92 5.52
N THR A 59 10.18 -28.16 4.74
CA THR A 59 10.94 -27.01 5.24
C THR A 59 10.35 -25.68 4.74
N SER A 60 10.42 -24.64 5.57
CA SER A 60 9.84 -23.33 5.22
C SER A 60 10.74 -22.57 4.24
N SER A 61 10.18 -22.16 3.11
CA SER A 61 10.84 -21.28 2.13
C SER A 61 11.22 -19.92 2.72
N LEU A 62 12.19 -19.25 2.09
CA LEU A 62 12.59 -17.89 2.44
C LEU A 62 11.43 -16.89 2.30
N MET A 63 10.58 -17.09 1.28
CA MET A 63 9.42 -16.24 1.04
C MET A 63 8.40 -16.33 2.20
N ILE A 64 8.05 -17.55 2.64
CA ILE A 64 7.12 -17.76 3.76
C ILE A 64 7.71 -17.22 5.08
N LYS A 65 9.03 -17.39 5.29
CA LYS A 65 9.74 -16.78 6.44
C LYS A 65 9.64 -15.25 6.39
N GLY A 66 9.80 -14.65 5.21
CA GLY A 66 9.64 -13.21 4.99
C GLY A 66 8.25 -12.72 5.37
N ILE A 67 7.19 -13.42 4.94
CA ILE A 67 5.81 -13.07 5.34
C ILE A 67 5.65 -13.12 6.87
N LYS A 68 6.18 -14.14 7.54
CA LYS A 68 6.12 -14.25 9.00
C LYS A 68 6.85 -13.12 9.71
N VAL A 69 8.05 -12.74 9.23
CA VAL A 69 8.79 -11.58 9.74
C VAL A 69 7.95 -10.31 9.65
N ILE A 70 7.31 -10.08 8.50
CA ILE A 70 6.43 -8.91 8.31
C ILE A 70 5.24 -8.97 9.27
N GLN A 71 4.58 -10.11 9.40
CA GLN A 71 3.43 -10.29 10.30
C GLN A 71 3.80 -10.05 11.76
N VAL A 72 4.96 -10.53 12.22
CA VAL A 72 5.42 -10.33 13.60
C VAL A 72 5.77 -8.87 13.84
N ALA A 73 6.54 -8.25 12.94
CA ALA A 73 6.95 -6.85 13.06
C ALA A 73 5.74 -5.89 13.04
N LEU A 74 4.71 -6.21 12.24
CA LEU A 74 3.47 -5.43 12.14
C LEU A 74 2.37 -5.90 13.11
N SER A 75 2.70 -6.77 14.08
CA SER A 75 1.77 -7.14 15.14
C SER A 75 1.69 -6.06 16.23
N PRO A 76 0.64 -6.03 17.07
CA PRO A 76 0.55 -5.10 18.20
C PRO A 76 1.69 -5.22 19.21
N LEU A 77 2.30 -6.40 19.33
CA LEU A 77 3.45 -6.67 20.20
C LEU A 77 4.80 -6.48 19.49
N GLY A 78 4.78 -6.19 18.19
CA GLY A 78 5.97 -5.94 17.37
C GLY A 78 6.38 -4.47 17.35
N GLY A 79 6.97 -4.02 16.23
CA GLY A 79 7.41 -2.64 16.01
C GLY A 79 6.32 -1.69 15.53
N MET A 80 5.11 -2.20 15.25
CA MET A 80 4.06 -1.42 14.58
C MET A 80 3.69 -0.11 15.30
N LYS A 81 3.56 -0.13 16.64
CA LYS A 81 3.19 1.09 17.39
C LYS A 81 4.20 2.20 17.15
N LYS A 82 5.50 1.89 17.26
CA LYS A 82 6.59 2.85 17.03
C LYS A 82 6.61 3.34 15.59
N MET A 83 6.40 2.46 14.61
CA MET A 83 6.29 2.85 13.21
C MET A 83 5.13 3.84 12.98
N LEU A 84 3.97 3.61 13.61
CA LEU A 84 2.84 4.53 13.53
C LEU A 84 3.12 5.89 14.19
N GLN A 85 3.85 5.91 15.31
CA GLN A 85 4.29 7.16 15.93
C GLN A 85 5.23 7.95 15.03
N VAL A 86 6.19 7.28 14.37
CA VAL A 86 7.08 7.91 13.39
C VAL A 86 6.28 8.43 12.19
N ALA A 87 5.34 7.65 11.66
CA ALA A 87 4.48 8.09 10.56
C ALA A 87 3.60 9.30 10.94
N ALA A 88 3.09 9.35 12.17
CA ALA A 88 2.30 10.47 12.69
C ALA A 88 3.14 11.75 12.82
N LEU A 89 4.37 11.64 13.35
CA LEU A 89 5.31 12.76 13.42
C LEU A 89 5.72 13.24 12.01
N ALA A 90 6.05 12.32 11.11
CA ALA A 90 6.34 12.65 9.72
C ALA A 90 5.15 13.34 9.05
N THR A 91 3.93 12.84 9.24
CA THR A 91 2.69 13.48 8.74
C THR A 91 2.60 14.94 9.19
N LYS A 92 2.82 15.18 10.49
CA LYS A 92 2.81 16.52 11.06
C LYS A 92 3.85 17.40 10.37
N ASP A 93 5.11 16.97 10.32
CA ASP A 93 6.21 17.79 9.79
C ASP A 93 5.99 18.10 8.31
N ARG A 94 5.55 17.11 7.54
CA ARG A 94 5.21 17.26 6.12
C ARG A 94 4.09 18.26 5.87
N LEU A 95 3.05 18.27 6.71
CA LEU A 95 1.96 19.23 6.60
C LEU A 95 2.31 20.63 7.12
N ASP A 96 3.29 20.76 8.01
CA ASP A 96 3.81 22.06 8.46
C ASP A 96 4.54 22.80 7.34
N ASP A 97 5.33 22.08 6.53
CA ASP A 97 5.99 22.64 5.35
C ASP A 97 4.99 23.25 4.35
N GLN A 98 3.76 22.70 4.29
CA GLN A 98 2.68 23.15 3.41
C GLN A 98 1.84 24.30 3.98
N ALA A 99 1.89 24.57 5.29
CA ALA A 99 1.15 25.66 5.92
C ALA A 99 1.75 27.05 5.62
N THR A 100 2.94 27.09 5.02
CA THR A 100 3.59 28.32 4.56
C THR A 100 3.01 28.70 3.19
N PRO A 101 2.38 29.88 3.01
CA PRO A 101 1.69 30.22 1.77
C PRO A 101 2.67 30.33 0.59
N ALA A 102 2.77 29.29 -0.23
CA ALA A 102 3.26 29.44 -1.59
C ALA A 102 2.13 30.09 -2.40
N ARG A 103 2.28 31.38 -2.73
CA ARG A 103 1.37 32.12 -3.61
C ARG A 103 1.04 31.29 -4.88
N ASN A 104 -0.24 31.04 -5.13
CA ASN A 104 -0.80 30.70 -6.45
C ASN A 104 -0.17 29.53 -7.23
N ASN A 105 0.26 28.45 -6.58
CA ASN A 105 0.66 27.25 -7.32
C ASN A 105 -0.39 26.16 -7.22
N ARG A 106 -1.16 26.03 -8.30
CA ARG A 106 -2.08 24.91 -8.55
C ARG A 106 -1.36 23.59 -8.27
N THR A 107 -1.90 22.78 -7.36
CA THR A 107 -1.28 21.52 -6.96
C THR A 107 -1.99 20.36 -7.65
N ASP A 108 -1.25 19.47 -8.30
CA ASP A 108 -1.80 18.18 -8.73
C ASP A 108 -1.93 17.29 -7.49
N LEU A 109 -3.16 17.06 -7.03
CA LEU A 109 -3.43 16.38 -5.76
C LEU A 109 -2.79 14.99 -5.72
N PHE A 110 -2.76 14.25 -6.84
CA PHE A 110 -2.18 12.91 -6.84
C PHE A 110 -0.67 12.94 -6.70
N GLU A 111 0.01 13.82 -7.44
CA GLU A 111 1.46 13.99 -7.34
C GLU A 111 1.87 14.47 -5.94
N TRP A 112 1.08 15.36 -5.35
CA TRP A 112 1.28 15.81 -3.97
C TRP A 112 1.09 14.67 -2.97
N VAL A 113 -0.04 13.96 -2.99
CA VAL A 113 -0.28 12.80 -2.10
C VAL A 113 0.81 11.74 -2.28
N ARG A 114 1.25 11.50 -3.52
CA ARG A 114 2.32 10.56 -3.85
C ARG A 114 3.60 10.95 -3.13
N HIS A 115 4.04 12.20 -3.24
CA HIS A 115 5.25 12.65 -2.57
C HIS A 115 5.12 12.58 -1.05
N GLU A 116 4.05 13.17 -0.50
CA GLU A 116 3.87 13.27 0.95
C GLU A 116 3.78 11.88 1.62
N LEU A 117 2.98 10.97 1.06
CA LEU A 117 2.86 9.63 1.62
C LEU A 117 4.01 8.70 1.26
N THR A 118 4.76 8.95 0.20
CA THR A 118 6.05 8.26 0.01
C THR A 118 6.96 8.57 1.19
N MET A 119 7.12 9.85 1.53
CA MET A 119 7.95 10.27 2.66
C MET A 119 7.41 9.73 3.99
N VAL A 120 6.14 9.96 4.33
CA VAL A 120 5.55 9.48 5.59
C VAL A 120 5.71 7.97 5.77
N THR A 121 5.43 7.20 4.72
CA THR A 121 5.52 5.74 4.79
C THR A 121 6.97 5.27 4.88
N THR A 122 7.87 5.82 4.07
CA THR A 122 9.28 5.38 4.04
C THR A 122 10.07 5.84 5.25
N GLU A 123 9.76 6.98 5.86
CA GLU A 123 10.34 7.40 7.16
C GLU A 123 9.98 6.41 8.27
N SER A 124 8.74 5.91 8.29
CA SER A 124 8.29 4.91 9.27
C SER A 124 9.02 3.56 9.14
N LEU A 125 9.55 3.26 7.95
CA LEU A 125 10.27 2.02 7.64
C LEU A 125 11.77 2.19 7.86
N TYR A 126 12.35 3.25 7.28
CA TYR A 126 13.79 3.40 7.13
C TYR A 126 14.41 4.42 8.10
N GLY A 127 13.57 5.11 8.89
CA GLY A 127 14.01 6.05 9.92
C GLY A 127 14.77 7.25 9.35
N VAL A 128 15.54 7.92 10.19
CA VAL A 128 16.18 9.22 9.90
C VAL A 128 17.16 9.22 8.72
N ARG A 129 17.64 8.05 8.29
CA ARG A 129 18.52 7.87 7.13
C ARG A 129 17.79 7.28 5.92
N ASN A 130 16.49 7.51 5.82
CA ASN A 130 15.63 7.07 4.74
C ASN A 130 16.22 7.37 3.34
N PRO A 131 16.42 6.35 2.47
CA PRO A 131 16.91 6.54 1.11
C PRO A 131 16.05 7.46 0.24
N TYR A 132 14.74 7.50 0.49
CA TYR A 132 13.78 8.31 -0.30
C TYR A 132 13.94 9.82 -0.09
N ARG A 133 14.72 10.25 0.91
CA ARG A 133 15.12 11.67 1.03
C ARG A 133 15.98 12.14 -0.14
N ASP A 134 16.62 11.22 -0.88
CA ASP A 134 17.24 11.55 -2.16
C ASP A 134 16.15 11.61 -3.24
N PRO A 135 15.88 12.78 -3.84
CA PRO A 135 14.82 12.92 -4.84
C PRO A 135 15.04 12.04 -6.08
N ASN A 136 16.28 11.62 -6.36
CA ASN A 136 16.55 10.68 -7.45
C ASN A 136 16.11 9.27 -7.11
N VAL A 137 16.18 8.86 -5.84
CA VAL A 137 15.70 7.56 -5.36
C VAL A 137 14.18 7.55 -5.44
N GLU A 138 13.49 8.58 -4.95
CA GLU A 138 12.04 8.68 -5.06
C GLU A 138 11.56 8.67 -6.52
N ALA A 139 12.11 9.53 -7.38
CA ALA A 139 11.75 9.58 -8.80
C ALA A 139 12.11 8.28 -9.53
N GLY A 140 13.21 7.64 -9.14
CA GLY A 140 13.63 6.34 -9.63
C GLY A 140 12.66 5.22 -9.24
N PHE A 141 12.14 5.25 -8.01
CA PHE A 141 11.13 4.31 -7.54
C PHE A 141 9.85 4.41 -8.34
N TRP A 142 9.30 5.61 -8.53
CA TRP A 142 8.05 5.76 -9.29
C TRP A 142 8.23 5.36 -10.75
N SER A 143 9.38 5.69 -11.35
CA SER A 143 9.76 5.22 -12.69
C SER A 143 9.80 3.70 -12.78
N PHE A 144 10.31 3.03 -11.74
CA PHE A 144 10.36 1.57 -11.64
C PHE A 144 8.98 0.97 -11.43
N ALA A 145 8.20 1.46 -10.45
CA ALA A 145 6.89 0.95 -10.10
C ALA A 145 5.92 1.01 -11.28
N GLU A 146 5.85 2.15 -11.97
CA GLU A 146 4.96 2.38 -13.13
C GLU A 146 5.31 1.48 -14.32
N GLY A 147 6.60 1.22 -14.57
CA GLY A 147 7.05 0.38 -15.68
C GLY A 147 7.38 -1.06 -15.30
N SER A 148 7.14 -1.47 -14.05
CA SER A 148 7.58 -2.77 -13.52
C SER A 148 7.02 -3.95 -14.31
N MET A 149 5.76 -3.90 -14.73
CA MET A 149 5.12 -4.97 -15.51
C MET A 149 5.80 -5.18 -16.88
N ASN A 150 6.34 -4.13 -17.49
CA ASN A 150 7.07 -4.23 -18.75
C ASN A 150 8.41 -4.98 -18.60
N LEU A 151 8.91 -5.14 -17.36
CA LEU A 151 10.11 -5.94 -17.07
C LEU A 151 9.84 -7.45 -17.03
N LEU A 152 8.58 -7.88 -17.09
CA LEU A 152 8.23 -9.29 -17.25
C LEU A 152 8.36 -9.78 -18.70
N LEU A 153 8.44 -8.85 -19.66
CA LEU A 153 8.68 -9.17 -21.06
C LEU A 153 10.11 -9.68 -21.30
N PRO A 154 10.36 -10.43 -22.39
CA PRO A 154 11.71 -10.84 -22.78
C PRO A 154 12.69 -9.67 -22.80
N ASP A 155 13.94 -9.91 -22.40
CA ASP A 155 14.96 -8.89 -22.18
C ASP A 155 15.17 -7.95 -23.37
N PHE A 156 15.11 -8.46 -24.60
CA PHE A 156 15.28 -7.63 -25.79
C PHE A 156 14.15 -6.59 -25.95
N LEU A 157 12.93 -6.88 -25.51
CA LEU A 157 11.81 -5.95 -25.52
C LEU A 157 11.85 -5.01 -24.32
N SER A 158 12.07 -5.54 -23.12
CA SER A 158 12.08 -4.74 -21.89
C SER A 158 13.21 -3.71 -21.89
N ASN A 159 14.37 -4.03 -22.47
CA ASN A 159 15.48 -3.08 -22.63
C ASN A 159 15.15 -1.87 -23.51
N ILE A 160 14.17 -2.01 -24.42
CA ILE A 160 13.72 -0.93 -25.32
C ILE A 160 12.55 -0.16 -24.69
N ILE A 161 11.51 -0.86 -24.23
CA ILE A 161 10.25 -0.20 -23.83
C ILE A 161 10.21 0.16 -22.34
N ALA A 162 11.06 -0.44 -21.51
CA ALA A 162 11.09 -0.27 -20.06
C ALA A 162 12.40 0.37 -19.56
N THR A 163 13.16 1.06 -20.43
CA THR A 163 14.45 1.69 -20.08
C THR A 163 14.35 2.64 -18.89
N LYS A 164 13.26 3.42 -18.80
CA LYS A 164 13.00 4.32 -17.66
C LYS A 164 12.85 3.54 -16.35
N ALA A 165 12.13 2.41 -16.38
CA ALA A 165 11.94 1.54 -15.22
C ALA A 165 13.24 0.83 -14.80
N LEU A 166 14.04 0.36 -15.76
CA LEU A 166 15.35 -0.25 -15.49
C LEU A 166 16.32 0.73 -14.82
N ARG A 167 16.40 1.97 -15.33
CA ARG A 167 17.21 3.03 -14.73
C ARG A 167 16.70 3.40 -13.34
N GLY A 168 15.37 3.53 -13.19
CA GLY A 168 14.73 3.77 -11.91
C GLY A 168 15.08 2.71 -10.87
N ARG A 169 14.92 1.42 -11.22
CA ARG A 169 15.27 0.27 -10.36
C ARG A 169 16.72 0.33 -9.90
N TYR A 170 17.64 0.63 -10.82
CA TYR A 170 19.07 0.74 -10.51
C TYR A 170 19.37 1.91 -9.55
N THR A 171 18.71 3.06 -9.71
CA THR A 171 18.88 4.21 -8.82
C THR A 171 18.44 3.88 -7.40
N VAL A 172 17.28 3.21 -7.25
CA VAL A 172 16.76 2.79 -5.94
C VAL A 172 17.67 1.73 -5.30
N GLU A 173 18.10 0.73 -6.09
CA GLU A 173 19.08 -0.28 -5.67
C GLU A 173 20.33 0.40 -5.08
N LYS A 174 20.89 1.39 -5.79
CA LYS A 174 22.09 2.12 -5.34
C LYS A 174 21.85 2.84 -4.00
N GLY A 175 20.68 3.45 -3.83
CA GLY A 175 20.26 4.07 -2.56
C GLY A 175 20.25 3.06 -1.41
N PHE A 176 19.62 1.90 -1.61
CA PHE A 176 19.56 0.84 -0.61
C PHE A 176 20.90 0.17 -0.34
N ARG A 177 21.75 -0.01 -1.35
CA ARG A 177 23.12 -0.53 -1.14
C ARG A 177 23.89 0.37 -0.17
N ARG A 178 23.84 1.69 -0.37
CA ARG A 178 24.44 2.66 0.57
C ARG A 178 23.80 2.59 1.96
N TYR A 179 22.48 2.46 2.02
CA TYR A 179 21.75 2.36 3.29
C TYR A 179 22.20 1.15 4.11
N PHE A 180 22.31 -0.03 3.49
CA PHE A 180 22.75 -1.23 4.18
C PHE A 180 24.25 -1.20 4.49
N SER A 181 25.11 -0.82 3.53
CA SER A 181 26.56 -0.87 3.69
C SER A 181 27.11 0.11 4.73
N THR A 182 26.37 1.19 5.03
CA THR A 182 26.75 2.18 6.05
C THR A 182 26.16 1.89 7.43
N GLY A 183 25.43 0.78 7.58
CA GLY A 183 24.70 0.47 8.82
C GLY A 183 23.52 1.39 9.10
N ALA A 184 23.06 2.19 8.12
CA ALA A 184 21.96 3.14 8.31
C ALA A 184 20.64 2.44 8.67
N TYR A 185 20.45 1.20 8.23
CA TYR A 185 19.30 0.35 8.57
C TYR A 185 19.09 0.13 10.08
N LEU A 186 20.14 0.27 10.89
CA LEU A 186 20.03 0.19 12.36
C LEU A 186 19.17 1.32 12.96
N SER A 187 19.02 2.42 12.23
CA SER A 187 18.10 3.52 12.60
C SER A 187 16.66 3.31 12.10
N GLY A 188 16.44 2.31 11.24
CA GLY A 188 15.11 1.96 10.74
C GLY A 188 14.25 1.21 11.76
N SER A 189 13.05 0.85 11.32
CA SER A 189 12.09 0.10 12.11
C SER A 189 12.59 -1.31 12.43
N GLU A 190 11.94 -1.95 13.40
CA GLU A 190 12.13 -3.36 13.70
C GLU A 190 11.86 -4.22 12.44
N LEU A 191 10.88 -3.87 11.61
CA LEU A 191 10.63 -4.54 10.34
C LEU A 191 11.86 -4.50 9.41
N THR A 192 12.48 -3.34 9.25
CA THR A 192 13.67 -3.18 8.40
C THR A 192 14.84 -4.00 8.91
N LYS A 193 15.05 -4.05 10.24
CA LYS A 193 16.12 -4.82 10.88
C LYS A 193 15.93 -6.32 10.73
N GLU A 194 14.73 -6.82 11.01
CA GLU A 194 14.42 -8.25 10.88
C GLU A 194 14.50 -8.72 9.42
N ARG A 195 14.08 -7.87 8.48
CA ARG A 195 14.24 -8.16 7.04
C ARG A 195 15.70 -8.17 6.62
N TYR A 196 16.51 -7.26 7.12
CA TYR A 196 17.96 -7.28 6.90
C TYR A 196 18.56 -8.60 7.37
N GLU A 197 18.30 -9.02 8.61
CA GLU A 197 18.84 -10.27 9.18
C GLU A 197 18.38 -11.51 8.40
N LEU A 198 17.14 -11.52 7.92
CA LEU A 198 16.61 -12.64 7.13
C LEU A 198 17.31 -12.77 5.76
N LEU A 199 17.57 -11.65 5.10
CA LEU A 199 17.93 -11.60 3.69
C LEU A 199 19.42 -11.36 3.42
N VAL A 200 20.17 -10.86 4.41
CA VAL A 200 21.59 -10.53 4.22
C VAL A 200 22.39 -11.76 3.78
N ASP A 201 23.19 -11.56 2.74
CA ASP A 201 24.29 -12.46 2.41
C ASP A 201 25.56 -11.90 3.07
N LYS A 202 26.04 -12.59 4.10
CA LYS A 202 27.23 -12.17 4.85
C LYS A 202 28.52 -12.24 4.03
N THR A 203 28.49 -12.89 2.87
CA THR A 203 29.62 -12.95 1.93
C THR A 203 29.61 -11.78 0.94
N ASP A 204 28.48 -11.10 0.76
CA ASP A 204 28.34 -9.91 -0.08
C ASP A 204 28.31 -8.62 0.76
N GLY A 205 29.50 -8.04 1.00
CA GLY A 205 29.64 -6.75 1.68
C GLY A 205 29.03 -5.56 0.91
N SER A 206 28.58 -5.77 -0.34
CA SER A 206 27.92 -4.74 -1.15
C SER A 206 26.38 -4.76 -1.03
N HIS A 207 25.84 -5.80 -0.39
CA HIS A 207 24.40 -6.03 -0.16
C HIS A 207 23.52 -5.87 -1.39
N LYS A 208 24.01 -6.33 -2.55
CA LYS A 208 23.39 -6.06 -3.85
C LYS A 208 22.01 -6.70 -3.97
N ASP A 209 21.90 -8.00 -3.73
CA ASP A 209 20.60 -8.70 -3.85
C ASP A 209 19.64 -8.32 -2.71
N LEU A 210 20.16 -8.00 -1.52
CA LEU A 210 19.36 -7.42 -0.44
C LEU A 210 18.74 -6.08 -0.86
N ALA A 211 19.53 -5.18 -1.44
CA ALA A 211 19.05 -3.88 -1.92
C ALA A 211 18.03 -4.01 -3.06
N LYS A 212 18.22 -4.97 -3.97
CA LYS A 212 17.24 -5.29 -5.03
C LYS A 212 15.93 -5.82 -4.46
N HIS A 213 16.01 -6.72 -3.47
CA HIS A 213 14.83 -7.24 -2.79
C HIS A 213 14.06 -6.11 -2.09
N GLU A 214 14.77 -5.18 -1.42
CA GLU A 214 14.14 -4.05 -0.75
C GLU A 214 13.54 -3.04 -1.75
N THR A 215 14.22 -2.80 -2.88
CA THR A 215 13.69 -1.98 -3.98
C THR A 215 12.33 -2.49 -4.48
N LEU A 216 12.16 -3.81 -4.59
CA LEU A 216 10.88 -4.40 -4.99
C LEU A 216 9.86 -4.42 -3.85
N ASN A 217 10.31 -4.61 -2.60
CA ASN A 217 9.43 -4.56 -1.43
C ASN A 217 8.64 -3.25 -1.36
N ASP A 218 9.26 -2.13 -1.76
CA ASP A 218 8.60 -0.83 -1.77
C ASP A 218 7.43 -0.74 -2.76
N ILE A 219 7.40 -1.56 -3.81
CA ILE A 219 6.21 -1.67 -4.67
C ILE A 219 5.03 -2.21 -3.84
N ALA A 220 5.26 -3.19 -2.96
CA ALA A 220 4.21 -3.73 -2.10
C ALA A 220 3.77 -2.73 -1.02
N VAL A 221 4.68 -1.88 -0.55
CA VAL A 221 4.42 -0.84 0.47
C VAL A 221 3.65 0.35 -0.11
N LEU A 222 4.08 0.88 -1.25
CA LEU A 222 3.65 2.20 -1.74
C LEU A 222 2.56 2.14 -2.81
N SER A 223 2.61 1.16 -3.73
CA SER A 223 1.82 1.18 -4.97
C SER A 223 0.31 1.10 -4.76
N ASN A 224 -0.14 0.55 -3.63
CA ASN A 224 -1.56 0.51 -3.26
C ASN A 224 -1.92 1.61 -2.26
N THR A 225 -1.01 1.91 -1.32
CA THR A 225 -1.22 2.89 -0.25
C THR A 225 -1.52 4.28 -0.81
N ILE A 226 -0.72 4.73 -1.78
CA ILE A 226 -0.79 6.10 -2.30
C ILE A 226 -2.05 6.34 -3.13
N PRO A 227 -2.40 5.50 -4.14
CA PRO A 227 -3.67 5.64 -4.84
C PRO A 227 -4.88 5.52 -3.90
N THR A 228 -4.81 4.67 -2.88
CA THR A 228 -5.88 4.56 -1.87
C THR A 228 -6.06 5.87 -1.13
N ALA A 229 -4.98 6.48 -0.65
CA ALA A 229 -5.04 7.74 0.06
C ALA A 229 -5.58 8.88 -0.81
N PHE A 230 -5.16 8.95 -2.08
CA PHE A 230 -5.72 9.91 -3.03
C PHE A 230 -7.24 9.78 -3.14
N TRP A 231 -7.74 8.56 -3.37
CA TRP A 231 -9.18 8.34 -3.50
C TRP A 231 -9.93 8.56 -2.19
N ALA A 232 -9.32 8.26 -1.05
CA ALA A 232 -9.91 8.50 0.26
C ALA A 232 -10.02 10.01 0.55
N ILE A 233 -9.00 10.80 0.18
CA ILE A 233 -9.04 12.27 0.24
C ILE A 233 -10.10 12.81 -0.72
N PHE A 234 -10.15 12.29 -1.96
CA PHE A 234 -11.18 12.67 -2.93
C PHE A 234 -12.59 12.47 -2.37
N HIS A 235 -12.90 11.29 -1.82
CA HIS A 235 -14.22 11.00 -1.25
C HIS A 235 -14.50 11.78 0.05
N ALA A 236 -13.49 12.02 0.89
CA ALA A 236 -13.64 12.80 2.11
C ALA A 236 -13.99 14.26 1.81
N PHE A 237 -13.27 14.91 0.89
CA PHE A 237 -13.40 16.34 0.63
C PHE A 237 -14.49 16.67 -0.41
N SER A 238 -14.92 15.71 -1.23
CA SER A 238 -16.06 15.90 -2.16
C SER A 238 -17.43 15.82 -1.49
N ASP A 239 -17.53 15.28 -0.27
CA ASP A 239 -18.76 15.23 0.51
C ASP A 239 -18.62 16.11 1.76
N ALA A 240 -19.22 17.31 1.72
CA ALA A 240 -19.19 18.27 2.81
C ALA A 240 -19.76 17.72 4.14
N ARG A 241 -20.74 16.80 4.09
CA ARG A 241 -21.32 16.20 5.31
C ARG A 241 -20.35 15.20 5.93
N LEU A 242 -19.68 14.41 5.08
CA LEU A 242 -18.64 13.49 5.53
C LEU A 242 -17.43 14.24 6.11
N LEU A 243 -16.96 15.28 5.42
CA LEU A 243 -15.84 16.10 5.87
C LEU A 243 -16.13 16.74 7.23
N GLU A 244 -17.32 17.32 7.40
CA GLU A 244 -17.72 17.91 8.67
C GLU A 244 -17.81 16.86 9.78
N LYS A 245 -18.41 15.69 9.49
CA LYS A 245 -18.46 14.58 10.45
C LYS A 245 -17.05 14.14 10.90
N ILE A 246 -16.10 14.04 9.96
CA ILE A 246 -14.70 13.71 10.28
C ILE A 246 -14.12 14.79 11.18
N ARG A 247 -14.26 16.07 10.81
CA ARG A 247 -13.74 17.20 11.59
C ARG A 247 -14.31 17.23 13.01
N THR A 248 -15.62 17.07 13.16
CA THR A 248 -16.28 17.02 14.48
C THR A 248 -15.72 15.89 15.36
N GLN A 249 -15.63 14.66 14.83
CA GLN A 249 -15.14 13.53 15.63
C GLN A 249 -13.66 13.64 15.97
N VAL A 250 -12.83 14.21 15.09
CA VAL A 250 -11.41 14.45 15.36
C VAL A 250 -11.24 15.60 16.37
N GLU A 251 -12.08 16.63 16.31
CA GLU A 251 -12.11 17.73 17.28
C GLU A 251 -12.37 17.22 18.71
N GLU A 252 -13.32 16.29 18.90
CA GLU A 252 -13.66 15.68 20.20
C GLU A 252 -12.48 14.97 20.89
N ILE A 253 -11.49 14.52 20.12
CA ILE A 253 -10.30 13.83 20.60
C ILE A 253 -9.03 14.70 20.50
N THR A 254 -9.18 15.98 20.17
CA THR A 254 -8.08 16.93 20.04
C THR A 254 -8.01 17.83 21.26
N THR A 255 -6.85 17.90 21.91
CA THR A 255 -6.61 18.85 23.01
C THR A 255 -5.95 20.13 22.49
N SER A 256 -6.18 21.24 23.18
CA SER A 256 -5.52 22.52 22.89
C SER A 256 -4.81 23.03 24.13
N GLU A 257 -3.53 23.35 23.98
CA GLU A 257 -2.71 23.96 25.03
C GLU A 257 -2.31 25.36 24.58
N VAL A 258 -2.68 26.38 25.34
CA VAL A 258 -2.34 27.77 25.06
C VAL A 258 -1.09 28.14 25.86
N SER A 259 -0.04 28.58 25.17
CA SER A 259 1.19 29.07 25.78
C SER A 259 1.55 30.46 25.22
N PRO A 260 2.51 31.18 25.85
CA PRO A 260 3.03 32.44 25.30
C PRO A 260 3.65 32.28 23.90
N GLN A 261 4.03 31.06 23.50
CA GLN A 261 4.60 30.75 22.19
C GLN A 261 3.54 30.40 21.12
N GLY A 262 2.25 30.34 21.49
CA GLY A 262 1.15 30.03 20.59
C GLY A 262 0.22 28.94 21.15
N THR A 263 -0.72 28.49 20.32
CA THR A 263 -1.60 27.37 20.67
C THR A 263 -1.10 26.09 20.00
N ILE A 264 -0.91 25.03 20.79
CA ILE A 264 -0.57 23.70 20.29
C ILE A 264 -1.81 22.82 20.34
N ARG A 265 -2.22 22.27 19.20
CA ARG A 265 -3.31 21.31 19.07
C ARG A 265 -2.77 19.89 18.93
N ARG A 266 -3.24 18.96 19.76
CA ARG A 266 -2.77 17.57 19.78
C ARG A 266 -3.89 16.59 19.52
N ILE A 267 -3.84 15.87 18.40
CA ILE A 267 -4.78 14.79 18.09
C ILE A 267 -4.34 13.53 18.84
N ASN A 268 -5.22 12.94 19.67
CA ASN A 268 -4.89 11.69 20.34
C ASN A 268 -4.88 10.51 19.35
N LEU A 269 -3.71 9.96 19.06
CA LEU A 269 -3.51 8.95 18.01
C LEU A 269 -4.22 7.63 18.35
N GLU A 270 -4.25 7.23 19.61
CA GLU A 270 -4.92 6.00 20.05
C GLU A 270 -6.43 6.09 19.86
N LYS A 271 -7.07 7.17 20.32
CA LYS A 271 -8.50 7.42 20.13
C LYS A 271 -8.85 7.63 18.66
N LEU A 272 -7.97 8.25 17.89
CA LEU A 272 -8.15 8.44 16.45
C LEU A 272 -8.33 7.10 15.73
N ASN A 273 -7.52 6.10 16.08
CA ASN A 273 -7.62 4.75 15.53
C ASN A 273 -8.90 4.01 15.95
N GLN A 274 -9.60 4.50 16.96
CA GLN A 274 -10.88 3.95 17.42
C GLN A 274 -12.09 4.60 16.73
N LEU A 275 -11.91 5.70 15.99
CA LEU A 275 -12.99 6.34 15.23
C LEU A 275 -13.39 5.46 14.04
N PRO A 276 -14.59 4.83 14.03
CA PRO A 276 -14.92 3.85 13.01
C PRO A 276 -15.05 4.45 11.61
N ILE A 277 -15.46 5.71 11.50
CA ILE A 277 -15.78 6.34 10.21
C ILE A 277 -14.56 6.49 9.31
N LEU A 278 -13.39 6.85 9.85
CA LEU A 278 -12.17 7.07 9.06
C LEU A 278 -11.63 5.75 8.51
N SER A 279 -11.50 4.74 9.37
CA SER A 279 -11.13 3.39 8.94
C SER A 279 -12.16 2.82 7.95
N SER A 280 -13.45 3.04 8.21
CA SER A 280 -14.52 2.57 7.33
C SER A 280 -14.47 3.21 5.94
N MET A 281 -14.21 4.51 5.87
CA MET A 281 -14.07 5.25 4.61
C MET A 281 -12.87 4.75 3.79
N ILE A 282 -11.74 4.44 4.43
CA ILE A 282 -10.56 3.86 3.75
C ILE A 282 -10.89 2.46 3.20
N LEU A 283 -11.54 1.61 4.00
CA LEU A 283 -11.95 0.28 3.56
C LEU A 283 -12.99 0.32 2.44
N GLU A 284 -13.93 1.27 2.49
CA GLU A 284 -14.88 1.50 1.41
C GLU A 284 -14.18 2.03 0.15
N THR A 285 -13.20 2.91 0.29
CA THR A 285 -12.39 3.38 -0.84
C THR A 285 -11.71 2.20 -1.54
N LEU A 286 -11.11 1.30 -0.75
CA LEU A 286 -10.50 0.08 -1.22
C LEU A 286 -11.49 -0.87 -1.90
N ARG A 287 -12.74 -0.95 -1.44
CA ARG A 287 -13.81 -1.75 -2.08
C ARG A 287 -14.25 -1.11 -3.40
N PHE A 288 -14.58 0.17 -3.36
CA PHE A 288 -15.24 0.88 -4.45
C PHE A 288 -14.28 1.21 -5.61
N ARG A 289 -13.02 1.55 -5.31
CA ARG A 289 -12.01 1.90 -6.30
C ARG A 289 -11.15 0.72 -6.74
N SER A 290 -11.51 -0.51 -6.34
CA SER A 290 -10.70 -1.67 -6.65
C SER A 290 -10.70 -2.05 -8.12
N THR A 291 -9.50 -2.37 -8.62
CA THR A 291 -9.23 -2.79 -10.00
C THR A 291 -8.40 -4.07 -10.08
N GLY A 292 -7.74 -4.46 -8.98
CA GLY A 292 -6.84 -5.61 -8.98
C GLY A 292 -7.52 -6.97 -9.06
N THR A 293 -6.68 -7.98 -9.25
CA THR A 293 -7.07 -9.39 -9.29
C THR A 293 -6.25 -10.20 -8.31
N GLY A 294 -6.77 -11.37 -7.91
CA GLY A 294 -6.03 -12.32 -7.07
C GLY A 294 -5.57 -13.53 -7.89
N PRO A 295 -4.40 -13.47 -8.56
CA PRO A 295 -3.91 -14.58 -9.36
C PRO A 295 -3.39 -15.72 -8.48
N ARG A 296 -3.57 -16.97 -8.94
CA ARG A 296 -3.03 -18.19 -8.32
C ARG A 296 -2.58 -19.14 -9.43
N LEU A 297 -1.48 -19.84 -9.17
CA LEU A 297 -1.03 -20.96 -10.00
C LEU A 297 -1.53 -22.27 -9.41
N VAL A 298 -2.09 -23.14 -10.25
CA VAL A 298 -2.53 -24.47 -9.84
C VAL A 298 -1.32 -25.41 -9.88
N MET A 299 -0.90 -25.87 -8.70
CA MET A 299 0.33 -26.66 -8.50
C MET A 299 0.12 -28.16 -8.73
N GLU A 300 -1.14 -28.62 -8.60
CA GLU A 300 -1.59 -29.99 -8.79
C GLU A 300 -3.06 -30.02 -9.20
N ASP A 301 -3.48 -31.08 -9.89
CA ASP A 301 -4.89 -31.30 -10.23
C ASP A 301 -5.75 -31.27 -8.95
N THR A 302 -6.74 -30.38 -8.89
CA THR A 302 -7.51 -30.21 -7.66
C THR A 302 -8.94 -29.77 -7.92
N PHE A 303 -9.87 -30.30 -7.13
CA PHE A 303 -11.28 -29.94 -7.20
C PHE A 303 -11.66 -28.75 -6.30
N VAL A 304 -12.58 -27.89 -6.72
CA VAL A 304 -13.14 -26.80 -5.91
C VAL A 304 -14.66 -26.72 -6.04
N GLY A 305 -15.32 -26.02 -5.11
CA GLY A 305 -16.78 -25.85 -5.12
C GLY A 305 -17.53 -27.15 -4.85
N SER A 306 -17.12 -27.90 -3.83
CA SER A 306 -17.67 -29.23 -3.51
C SER A 306 -17.56 -30.21 -4.68
N ASP A 307 -16.34 -30.32 -5.23
CA ASP A 307 -16.00 -31.21 -6.33
C ASP A 307 -16.70 -30.94 -7.67
N GLN A 308 -17.28 -29.75 -7.82
CA GLN A 308 -17.94 -29.31 -9.05
C GLN A 308 -16.94 -28.92 -10.16
N TYR A 309 -15.79 -28.34 -9.81
CA TYR A 309 -14.84 -27.81 -10.78
C TYR A 309 -13.46 -28.44 -10.59
N LEU A 310 -12.97 -29.15 -11.61
CA LEU A 310 -11.59 -29.63 -11.68
C LEU A 310 -10.69 -28.53 -12.24
N LEU A 311 -9.69 -28.12 -11.46
CA LEU A 311 -8.62 -27.25 -11.88
C LEU A 311 -7.40 -28.11 -12.24
N LYS A 312 -6.91 -27.99 -13.46
CA LYS A 312 -5.74 -28.74 -13.93
C LYS A 312 -4.44 -28.09 -13.49
N LYS A 313 -3.44 -28.91 -13.17
CA LYS A 313 -2.07 -28.45 -12.91
C LYS A 313 -1.59 -27.52 -14.03
N ASP A 314 -0.82 -26.50 -13.65
CA ASP A 314 -0.26 -25.45 -14.51
C ASP A 314 -1.29 -24.46 -15.11
N SER A 315 -2.59 -24.60 -14.80
CA SER A 315 -3.59 -23.57 -15.06
C SER A 315 -3.47 -22.40 -14.08
N VAL A 316 -4.10 -21.28 -14.42
CA VAL A 316 -4.14 -20.06 -13.61
C VAL A 316 -5.56 -19.79 -13.12
N VAL A 317 -5.72 -19.49 -11.84
CA VAL A 317 -6.98 -18.98 -11.28
C VAL A 317 -6.85 -17.47 -11.07
N ILE A 318 -7.80 -16.70 -11.58
CA ILE A 318 -7.90 -15.25 -11.39
C ILE A 318 -9.13 -14.93 -10.54
N ILE A 319 -8.93 -14.46 -9.31
CA ILE A 319 -10.02 -13.95 -8.47
C ILE A 319 -10.37 -12.53 -8.93
N ALA A 320 -11.60 -12.34 -9.41
CA ALA A 320 -12.09 -11.06 -9.91
C ALA A 320 -12.56 -10.16 -8.75
N ASN A 321 -11.61 -9.54 -8.04
CA ASN A 321 -11.90 -8.77 -6.81
C ASN A 321 -12.95 -7.68 -7.05
N ARG A 322 -12.85 -6.92 -8.15
CA ARG A 322 -13.85 -5.89 -8.50
C ARG A 322 -15.25 -6.48 -8.63
N ARG A 323 -15.42 -7.65 -9.26
CA ARG A 323 -16.74 -8.28 -9.38
C ARG A 323 -17.30 -8.66 -8.00
N LEU A 324 -16.47 -9.18 -7.11
CA LEU A 324 -16.85 -9.52 -5.73
C LEU A 324 -17.21 -8.29 -4.90
N HIS A 325 -16.52 -7.17 -5.11
CA HIS A 325 -16.75 -5.91 -4.39
C HIS A 325 -18.05 -5.23 -4.78
N PHE A 326 -18.57 -5.49 -5.98
CA PHE A 326 -19.81 -4.93 -6.52
C PHE A 326 -20.92 -5.99 -6.66
N ASP A 327 -20.78 -7.15 -6.03
CA ASP A 327 -21.84 -8.16 -6.03
C ASP A 327 -23.00 -7.73 -5.11
N LYS A 328 -24.16 -7.41 -5.69
CA LYS A 328 -25.36 -7.01 -4.95
C LYS A 328 -25.92 -8.10 -4.04
N ASN A 329 -25.67 -9.37 -4.33
CA ASN A 329 -26.06 -10.46 -3.43
C ASN A 329 -25.27 -10.43 -2.12
N VAL A 330 -24.08 -9.81 -2.15
CA VAL A 330 -23.18 -9.70 -1.00
C VAL A 330 -23.31 -8.33 -0.33
N TRP A 331 -23.33 -7.26 -1.12
CA TRP A 331 -23.25 -5.88 -0.65
C TRP A 331 -24.60 -5.13 -0.65
N GLY A 332 -25.67 -5.80 -1.07
CA GLY A 332 -27.01 -5.25 -1.21
C GLY A 332 -27.14 -4.25 -2.36
N GLU A 333 -28.28 -3.56 -2.43
CA GLU A 333 -28.57 -2.60 -3.51
C GLU A 333 -27.61 -1.41 -3.56
N THR A 334 -26.93 -1.11 -2.46
CA THR A 334 -25.96 0.00 -2.38
C THR A 334 -24.55 -0.39 -2.83
N ALA A 335 -24.35 -1.57 -3.44
CA ALA A 335 -23.04 -2.04 -3.90
C ALA A 335 -22.35 -1.04 -4.86
N ASP A 336 -23.15 -0.39 -5.72
CA ASP A 336 -22.70 0.55 -6.73
C ASP A 336 -22.54 1.99 -6.21
N SER A 337 -22.75 2.22 -4.91
CA SER A 337 -22.59 3.53 -4.29
C SER A 337 -21.43 3.52 -3.29
N PHE A 338 -20.68 4.61 -3.24
CA PHE A 338 -19.70 4.82 -2.18
C PHE A 338 -20.43 5.12 -0.86
N ARG A 339 -20.17 4.32 0.18
CA ARG A 339 -20.73 4.51 1.51
C ARG A 339 -19.64 4.55 2.59
N PRO A 340 -19.26 5.74 3.09
CA PRO A 340 -18.15 5.87 4.04
C PRO A 340 -18.39 5.13 5.36
N ASP A 341 -19.64 4.83 5.70
CA ASP A 341 -20.06 4.12 6.91
C ASP A 341 -20.22 2.59 6.73
N ARG A 342 -19.97 2.04 5.53
CA ARG A 342 -20.26 0.64 5.22
C ARG A 342 -19.54 -0.35 6.16
N PHE A 343 -18.31 -0.03 6.54
CA PHE A 343 -17.46 -0.87 7.39
C PHE A 343 -17.52 -0.45 8.87
N CYS A 344 -18.39 0.48 9.26
CA CYS A 344 -18.72 0.71 10.68
C CYS A 344 -19.53 -0.46 11.28
N SER A 345 -20.10 -1.30 10.42
CA SER A 345 -20.85 -2.51 10.79
C SER A 345 -20.18 -3.75 10.22
N ARG A 346 -20.66 -4.94 10.62
CA ARG A 346 -20.12 -6.20 10.14
C ARG A 346 -20.32 -6.33 8.64
N VAL A 347 -19.22 -6.49 7.90
CA VAL A 347 -19.23 -6.74 6.45
C VAL A 347 -19.19 -8.24 6.11
N PRO A 348 -19.63 -8.64 4.90
CA PRO A 348 -19.56 -10.04 4.46
C PRO A 348 -18.13 -10.56 4.39
N ALA A 349 -17.85 -11.66 5.10
CA ALA A 349 -16.50 -12.22 5.26
C ALA A 349 -15.80 -12.61 3.94
N ASN A 350 -16.57 -12.93 2.91
CA ASN A 350 -16.05 -13.33 1.59
C ASN A 350 -16.19 -12.29 0.48
N GLY A 351 -16.87 -11.17 0.74
CA GLY A 351 -17.10 -10.11 -0.23
C GLY A 351 -15.93 -9.16 -0.38
N PHE A 352 -15.21 -8.86 0.71
CA PHE A 352 -14.11 -7.91 0.69
C PHE A 352 -12.76 -8.60 0.43
N ARG A 353 -12.05 -8.10 -0.59
CA ARG A 353 -10.81 -8.70 -1.14
C ARG A 353 -9.70 -7.71 -1.45
N ALA A 354 -9.80 -6.47 -0.98
CA ALA A 354 -8.75 -5.48 -1.26
C ALA A 354 -7.40 -5.82 -0.61
N PHE A 355 -7.42 -6.52 0.52
CA PHE A 355 -6.21 -7.05 1.17
C PHE A 355 -6.00 -8.53 0.89
N GLY A 356 -6.64 -9.11 -0.14
CA GLY A 356 -6.64 -10.56 -0.36
C GLY A 356 -7.47 -11.31 0.67
N GLY A 357 -6.99 -12.49 1.09
CA GLY A 357 -7.69 -13.35 2.05
C GLY A 357 -6.94 -14.65 2.34
N GLY A 358 -7.36 -15.35 3.40
CA GLY A 358 -6.71 -16.57 3.87
C GLY A 358 -5.25 -16.32 4.26
N VAL A 359 -4.36 -17.24 3.90
CA VAL A 359 -2.91 -17.12 4.13
C VAL A 359 -2.26 -16.00 3.29
N ASN A 360 -2.94 -15.56 2.23
CA ASN A 360 -2.47 -14.51 1.31
C ASN A 360 -3.07 -13.15 1.65
N LYS A 361 -3.47 -12.95 2.90
CA LYS A 361 -3.95 -11.67 3.39
C LYS A 361 -2.76 -10.72 3.56
N CYS A 362 -2.87 -9.50 3.04
CA CYS A 362 -1.84 -8.47 3.17
C CYS A 362 -1.46 -8.26 4.65
N PRO A 363 -0.19 -8.49 5.03
CA PRO A 363 0.25 -8.31 6.41
C PRO A 363 0.33 -6.82 6.80
N GLY A 364 0.40 -5.92 5.82
CA GLY A 364 0.47 -4.46 6.00
C GLY A 364 -0.84 -3.79 6.43
N GLN A 365 -1.98 -4.50 6.39
CA GLN A 365 -3.30 -3.89 6.62
C GLN A 365 -3.38 -3.15 7.96
N ALA A 366 -2.88 -3.77 9.03
CA ALA A 366 -2.96 -3.25 10.39
C ALA A 366 -2.11 -1.98 10.59
N PHE A 367 -1.12 -1.77 9.73
CA PHE A 367 -0.24 -0.60 9.74
C PHE A 367 -0.74 0.50 8.82
N VAL A 368 -1.08 0.17 7.57
CA VAL A 368 -1.41 1.18 6.55
C VAL A 368 -2.73 1.89 6.83
N THR A 369 -3.70 1.21 7.45
CA THR A 369 -5.01 1.82 7.74
C THR A 369 -4.87 2.94 8.78
N PRO A 370 -4.31 2.71 9.99
CA PRO A 370 -4.01 3.79 10.94
C PRO A 370 -3.13 4.91 10.39
N LEU A 371 -2.12 4.58 9.56
CA LEU A 371 -1.26 5.57 8.92
C LEU A 371 -2.07 6.53 8.05
N MET A 372 -2.93 6.00 7.16
CA MET A 372 -3.80 6.82 6.32
C MET A 372 -4.83 7.60 7.14
N VAL A 373 -5.38 7.00 8.20
CA VAL A 373 -6.29 7.69 9.14
C VAL A 373 -5.61 8.92 9.73
N ALA A 374 -4.39 8.78 10.25
CA ALA A 374 -3.63 9.89 10.84
C ALA A 374 -3.37 11.01 9.82
N PHE A 375 -2.94 10.63 8.61
CA PHE A 375 -2.70 11.59 7.52
C PHE A 375 -3.95 12.36 7.13
N ILE A 376 -5.05 11.65 6.83
CA ILE A 376 -6.30 12.26 6.38
C ILE A 376 -6.95 13.10 7.49
N ALA A 377 -6.91 12.65 8.75
CA ALA A 377 -7.45 13.41 9.87
C ALA A 377 -6.71 14.74 10.05
N MET A 378 -5.37 14.72 10.07
CA MET A 378 -4.60 15.96 10.22
C MET A 378 -4.77 16.89 9.01
N LEU A 379 -4.86 16.33 7.79
CA LEU A 379 -5.16 17.09 6.59
C LEU A 379 -6.54 17.77 6.68
N ALA A 380 -7.59 17.02 7.04
CA ALA A 380 -8.96 17.52 7.17
C ALA A 380 -9.11 18.59 8.26
N MET A 381 -8.35 18.47 9.36
CA MET A 381 -8.36 19.45 10.44
C MET A 381 -7.68 20.76 10.07
N ARG A 382 -6.71 20.73 9.15
CA ARG A 382 -5.83 21.87 8.87
C ARG A 382 -6.11 22.59 7.55
N PHE A 383 -6.66 21.91 6.55
CA PHE A 383 -6.78 22.46 5.20
C PHE A 383 -8.22 22.37 4.66
N GLU A 384 -8.57 23.36 3.85
CA GLU A 384 -9.57 23.25 2.80
C GLU A 384 -8.88 22.82 1.50
N ILE A 385 -9.51 21.91 0.76
CA ILE A 385 -9.04 21.47 -0.56
C ILE A 385 -10.14 21.82 -1.55
N ILE A 386 -9.85 22.73 -2.46
CA ILE A 386 -10.83 23.25 -3.42
C ILE A 386 -10.41 22.78 -4.82
N PRO A 387 -11.26 22.03 -5.55
CA PRO A 387 -10.94 21.59 -6.90
C PRO A 387 -10.96 22.77 -7.87
N TYR A 388 -10.05 22.75 -8.84
CA TYR A 388 -10.04 23.74 -9.90
C TYR A 388 -11.30 23.60 -10.78
N GLY A 389 -12.07 24.69 -10.92
CA GLY A 389 -13.36 24.70 -11.59
C GLY A 389 -14.55 24.37 -10.67
N ASP A 390 -14.33 24.38 -9.34
CA ASP A 390 -15.34 24.23 -8.27
C ASP A 390 -16.13 22.91 -8.28
N GLU A 391 -15.72 21.92 -9.08
CA GLU A 391 -16.37 20.62 -9.19
C GLU A 391 -15.43 19.46 -8.83
N TRP A 392 -15.88 18.57 -7.95
CA TRP A 392 -15.23 17.29 -7.65
C TRP A 392 -15.53 16.25 -8.74
N ALA A 393 -15.07 16.51 -9.96
CA ALA A 393 -15.25 15.61 -11.10
C ALA A 393 -14.33 14.38 -11.00
N ASP A 394 -14.86 13.17 -11.22
CA ASP A 394 -14.06 11.94 -11.18
C ASP A 394 -12.99 11.94 -12.29
N PRO A 395 -11.68 11.89 -11.95
CA PRO A 395 -10.61 11.93 -12.96
C PRO A 395 -10.44 10.61 -13.73
N GLY A 396 -11.23 9.57 -13.42
CA GLY A 396 -11.10 8.22 -13.96
C GLY A 396 -9.92 7.46 -13.32
N GLN A 397 -9.80 6.17 -13.61
CA GLN A 397 -8.72 5.31 -13.12
C GLN A 397 -7.77 4.91 -14.24
N ASP A 398 -6.46 4.99 -14.02
CA ASP A 398 -5.47 4.44 -14.95
C ASP A 398 -5.33 2.91 -14.73
N LEU A 399 -5.90 2.15 -15.65
CA LEU A 399 -5.95 0.69 -15.58
C LEU A 399 -4.75 0.02 -16.28
N SER A 400 -3.73 0.80 -16.66
CA SER A 400 -2.53 0.29 -17.35
C SER A 400 -1.75 -0.72 -16.51
N ASN A 401 -1.76 -0.58 -15.19
CA ASN A 401 -1.11 -1.51 -14.27
C ASN A 401 -2.11 -2.46 -13.59
N MET A 402 -2.22 -3.68 -14.11
CA MET A 402 -3.12 -4.71 -13.57
C MET A 402 -2.60 -5.39 -12.30
N SER A 403 -1.36 -5.16 -11.87
CA SER A 403 -0.81 -5.75 -10.65
C SER A 403 -1.21 -4.99 -9.39
N ALA A 404 -1.68 -3.75 -9.52
CA ALA A 404 -2.14 -2.94 -8.39
C ALA A 404 -3.60 -3.26 -8.04
N GLN A 405 -3.91 -3.27 -6.74
CA GLN A 405 -5.27 -3.42 -6.26
C GLN A 405 -6.12 -2.17 -6.52
N ILE A 406 -5.47 -1.00 -6.50
CA ILE A 406 -6.09 0.30 -6.69
C ILE A 406 -5.30 1.05 -7.77
N ALA A 407 -6.01 1.44 -8.83
CA ALA A 407 -5.45 2.27 -9.87
C ALA A 407 -5.36 3.75 -9.44
N PRO A 408 -4.29 4.46 -9.82
CA PRO A 408 -4.19 5.91 -9.65
C PRO A 408 -5.20 6.65 -10.54
N PRO A 409 -5.41 7.97 -10.34
CA PRO A 409 -6.25 8.75 -11.22
C PRO A 409 -5.68 8.81 -12.65
N LYS A 410 -6.55 8.72 -13.66
CA LYS A 410 -6.16 8.76 -15.08
C LYS A 410 -5.79 10.16 -15.54
N LYS A 411 -6.43 11.18 -14.98
CA LYS A 411 -6.20 12.60 -15.27
C LYS A 411 -5.63 13.27 -14.03
N LYS A 412 -4.81 14.30 -14.26
CA LYS A 412 -4.38 15.22 -13.21
C LYS A 412 -5.59 15.81 -12.51
N PHE A 413 -5.53 15.95 -11.20
CA PHE A 413 -6.61 16.52 -10.40
C PHE A 413 -6.08 17.75 -9.67
N MET A 414 -6.31 18.93 -10.27
CA MET A 414 -5.74 20.18 -9.79
C MET A 414 -6.58 20.76 -8.66
N VAL A 415 -5.93 21.15 -7.56
CA VAL A 415 -6.58 21.72 -6.38
C VAL A 415 -5.80 22.91 -5.83
N ASP A 416 -6.51 23.77 -5.11
CA ASP A 416 -5.92 24.71 -4.16
C ASP A 416 -6.01 24.11 -2.75
N MET A 417 -4.88 24.09 -2.05
CA MET A 417 -4.79 23.63 -0.65
C MET A 417 -4.62 24.86 0.24
N ILE A 418 -5.65 25.20 1.00
CA ILE A 418 -5.72 26.44 1.76
C ILE A 418 -5.77 26.11 3.25
N PRO A 419 -4.86 26.61 4.10
CA PRO A 419 -4.99 26.46 5.54
C PRO A 419 -6.35 26.99 6.02
N ARG A 420 -7.06 26.21 6.84
CA ARG A 420 -8.35 26.61 7.41
C ARG A 420 -8.19 27.86 8.26
N GLU A 421 -9.22 28.70 8.25
CA GLU A 421 -9.26 29.91 9.06
C GLU A 421 -9.04 29.57 10.55
N GLY A 422 -8.21 30.36 11.22
CA GLY A 422 -7.81 30.14 12.61
C GLY A 422 -6.83 28.97 12.84
N MET A 423 -6.61 28.07 11.87
CA MET A 423 -5.71 26.93 12.02
C MET A 423 -4.27 27.20 11.56
N LYS A 424 -4.06 28.27 10.79
CA LYS A 424 -2.76 28.65 10.19
C LYS A 424 -1.69 28.97 11.23
N ASP A 425 -2.06 29.65 12.32
CA ASP A 425 -1.14 30.11 13.35
C ASP A 425 -1.03 29.12 14.53
N MET A 426 -1.64 27.94 14.39
CA MET A 426 -1.62 26.88 15.40
C MET A 426 -0.54 25.86 15.08
N ALA A 427 0.22 25.46 16.09
CA ALA A 427 1.09 24.30 15.99
C ALA A 427 0.26 23.02 16.16
N TRP A 428 0.61 21.98 15.40
CA TRP A 428 -0.08 20.69 15.45
C TRP A 428 0.88 19.59 15.89
N SER A 429 0.35 18.61 16.62
CA SER A 429 1.04 17.35 16.90
C SER A 429 0.06 16.21 17.10
N PHE A 430 0.61 15.01 17.30
CA PHE A 430 -0.14 13.87 17.83
C PHE A 430 0.26 13.64 19.29
N ASP A 431 -0.68 13.13 20.09
CA ASP A 431 -0.41 12.52 21.39
C ASP A 431 -0.24 11.01 21.13
N VAL A 432 1.00 10.52 21.28
CA VAL A 432 1.55 9.27 20.70
C VAL A 432 1.77 8.15 21.69
#